data_AF-A0A7K2YC92-F1
#
_entry.id   AF-A0A7K2YC92-F1
#
_cell.length_a   1.000
_cell.length_b   1.000
_cell.length_c   1.000
_cell.angle_alpha   90.00
_cell.angle_beta   90.00
_cell.angle_gamma   90.00
#
_symmetry.space_group_name_H-M   'P 1'
#
loop_
_entity.id
_entity.type
_entity.pdbx_description
1 polymer ?
#
loop_
_entity_poly.entity_id
_entity_poly.type
_entity_poly.pdbx_seq_one_letter_code
_entity_poly.pdbx_strand_id
1 'polypeptide(L)'
;MYELSRVRLFSIGPAGARYADTVLDLRGVGAPVPDPAPRQAQLFEGEAVGPPRRPAPAGVLFLENGGGKSVLLKLIFSVMLPGHRNTLGGASTGVLRKFLLADDCGHVALEWQHVLTGETVVVGKVSEWRGRQVSSDPRKFAESWYSFRPGPGLDLDGLPVQVGGRRRTMRGFRDAMTELHKAYPDVDVVWEEIHDRWIEHLNALGLDPELFRYQREMNADEGEAAGLFAVKNDADFVDLLLRAVSDTADTDGLADLVDGFAVKLAQRAELTAERDFVEGAVELLDAVGEAAARRTRVRAVHRGAEDTARGLGRELGARAELERERTAELARRAAES
;
A
#
# COMPACT_ATOMS: atom_id res chain seq x y z
N MET A 1 1.54 -22.42 -7.25
CA MET A 1 2.66 -22.08 -8.15
C MET A 1 2.13 -22.03 -9.57
N TYR A 2 2.51 -21.03 -10.34
CA TYR A 2 2.03 -20.80 -11.70
C TYR A 2 3.17 -20.81 -12.72
N GLU A 3 2.85 -21.20 -13.95
CA GLU A 3 3.76 -21.20 -15.10
C GLU A 3 3.20 -20.34 -16.22
N LEU A 4 4.07 -19.62 -16.93
CA LEU A 4 3.67 -18.77 -18.05
C LEU A 4 3.23 -19.64 -19.23
N SER A 5 1.94 -19.55 -19.58
CA SER A 5 1.31 -20.34 -20.62
C SER A 5 1.29 -19.64 -21.96
N ARG A 6 0.95 -18.36 -21.96
CA ARG A 6 0.84 -17.57 -23.18
C ARG A 6 1.22 -16.12 -22.94
N VAL A 7 1.73 -15.46 -23.98
CA VAL A 7 2.00 -14.03 -23.99
C VAL A 7 1.34 -13.42 -25.21
N ARG A 8 0.47 -12.44 -25.01
CA ARG A 8 -0.10 -11.63 -26.09
C ARG A 8 0.44 -10.21 -26.04
N LEU A 9 0.94 -9.74 -27.18
CA LEU A 9 1.45 -8.40 -27.39
C LEU A 9 0.63 -7.73 -28.47
N PHE A 10 0.08 -6.55 -28.19
CA PHE A 10 -0.75 -5.82 -29.14
C PHE A 10 -0.33 -4.36 -29.22
N SER A 11 -0.15 -3.86 -30.45
CA SER A 11 0.28 -2.51 -30.76
C SER A 11 1.39 -1.97 -29.84
N ILE A 12 2.48 -2.73 -29.70
CA ILE A 12 3.61 -2.35 -28.84
C ILE A 12 4.94 -2.84 -29.43
N GLY A 13 6.03 -2.16 -29.12
CA GLY A 13 7.38 -2.48 -29.60
C GLY A 13 8.02 -1.34 -30.40
N PRO A 14 9.33 -1.44 -30.67
CA PRO A 14 10.05 -0.46 -31.48
C PRO A 14 9.47 -0.41 -32.90
N ALA A 15 9.60 0.74 -33.56
CA ALA A 15 9.00 0.98 -34.88
C ALA A 15 9.42 -0.07 -35.95
N GLY A 16 10.65 -0.57 -35.90
CA GLY A 16 11.17 -1.55 -36.86
C GLY A 16 10.91 -3.02 -36.53
N ALA A 17 10.44 -3.35 -35.32
CA ALA A 17 10.20 -4.73 -34.87
C ALA A 17 8.98 -4.75 -33.92
N ARG A 18 7.85 -4.29 -34.46
CA ARG A 18 6.63 -4.05 -33.70
C ARG A 18 5.78 -5.32 -33.58
N TYR A 19 5.22 -5.54 -32.40
CA TYR A 19 4.20 -6.57 -32.17
C TYR A 19 2.83 -5.96 -32.45
N ALA A 20 2.28 -6.25 -33.64
CA ALA A 20 0.99 -5.73 -34.07
C ALA A 20 -0.16 -6.40 -33.30
N ASP A 21 -0.24 -7.73 -33.40
CA ASP A 21 -1.02 -8.63 -32.55
C ASP A 21 -0.28 -9.98 -32.61
N THR A 22 0.45 -10.32 -31.55
CA THR A 22 1.33 -11.48 -31.54
C THR A 22 1.07 -12.28 -30.28
N VAL A 23 0.79 -13.57 -30.46
CA VAL A 23 0.61 -14.53 -29.38
C VAL A 23 1.75 -15.54 -29.41
N LEU A 24 2.50 -15.62 -28.32
CA LEU A 24 3.40 -16.73 -28.04
C LEU A 24 2.63 -17.76 -27.21
N ASP A 25 2.46 -18.96 -27.76
CA ASP A 25 1.76 -20.06 -27.08
C ASP A 25 2.77 -21.12 -26.62
N LEU A 26 2.83 -21.33 -25.30
CA LEU A 26 3.72 -22.28 -24.65
C LEU A 26 2.94 -23.51 -24.12
N ARG A 27 1.62 -23.57 -24.31
CA ARG A 27 0.76 -24.62 -23.73
C ARG A 27 1.02 -25.99 -24.35
N GLY A 28 0.58 -27.04 -23.66
CA GLY A 28 0.42 -28.37 -24.27
C GLY A 28 1.68 -29.24 -24.33
N VAL A 29 2.84 -28.74 -23.89
CA VAL A 29 4.13 -29.40 -24.07
C VAL A 29 4.59 -30.17 -22.82
N GLY A 30 4.36 -29.60 -21.64
CA GLY A 30 4.87 -30.11 -20.38
C GLY A 30 4.19 -31.40 -19.89
N ALA A 31 4.46 -31.72 -18.64
CA ALA A 31 3.80 -32.83 -17.95
C ALA A 31 2.27 -32.57 -17.84
N PRO A 32 1.44 -33.62 -17.84
CA PRO A 32 0.03 -33.49 -17.49
C PRO A 32 -0.17 -32.78 -16.16
N VAL A 33 -1.20 -31.93 -16.09
CA VAL A 33 -1.64 -31.32 -14.83
C VAL A 33 -2.24 -32.44 -13.95
N PRO A 34 -1.85 -32.54 -12.65
CA PRO A 34 -2.31 -33.59 -11.75
C PRO A 34 -3.82 -33.58 -11.47
N ASP A 35 -4.44 -32.38 -11.42
CA ASP A 35 -5.86 -32.15 -11.14
C ASP A 35 -6.38 -31.10 -12.14
N PRO A 36 -7.45 -31.33 -12.92
CA PRO A 36 -8.50 -32.34 -12.80
C PRO A 36 -8.03 -33.76 -13.11
N ALA A 37 -8.61 -34.74 -12.41
CA ALA A 37 -8.50 -36.15 -12.78
C ALA A 37 -8.76 -36.33 -14.29
N PRO A 38 -8.01 -37.22 -14.99
CA PRO A 38 -8.19 -37.44 -16.41
C PRO A 38 -9.67 -37.72 -16.73
N ARG A 39 -10.33 -36.80 -17.45
CA ARG A 39 -11.71 -37.05 -17.88
C ARG A 39 -11.66 -38.20 -18.87
N GLN A 40 -12.42 -39.26 -18.58
CA GLN A 40 -12.62 -40.34 -19.53
C GLN A 40 -13.24 -39.74 -20.80
N ALA A 41 -12.63 -39.99 -21.95
CA ALA A 41 -13.07 -39.43 -23.22
C ALA A 41 -14.56 -39.69 -23.42
N GLN A 42 -15.34 -38.63 -23.65
CA GLN A 42 -16.74 -38.78 -24.01
C GLN A 42 -16.79 -39.53 -25.34
N LEU A 43 -17.56 -40.62 -25.40
CA LEU A 43 -17.57 -41.62 -26.47
C LEU A 43 -17.91 -41.05 -27.89
N PHE A 44 -18.26 -39.77 -27.99
CA PHE A 44 -18.81 -39.13 -29.19
C PHE A 44 -18.16 -37.79 -29.56
N GLU A 45 -17.08 -37.36 -28.90
CA GLU A 45 -16.29 -36.19 -29.34
C GLU A 45 -15.00 -36.67 -30.02
N GLY A 46 -14.81 -36.27 -31.28
CA GLY A 46 -13.63 -36.65 -32.07
C GLY A 46 -12.35 -36.11 -31.43
N GLU A 47 -11.45 -37.04 -31.12
CA GLU A 47 -10.20 -36.90 -30.36
C GLU A 47 -10.36 -36.73 -28.83
N ALA A 48 -9.89 -37.76 -28.11
CA ALA A 48 -9.71 -37.70 -26.67
C ALA A 48 -8.64 -36.65 -26.33
N VAL A 49 -9.07 -35.44 -25.97
CA VAL A 49 -8.17 -34.44 -25.39
C VAL A 49 -7.72 -34.99 -24.05
N GLY A 50 -6.47 -35.44 -23.97
CA GLY A 50 -5.86 -35.89 -22.73
C GLY A 50 -5.92 -34.80 -21.64
N PRO A 51 -5.54 -35.13 -20.38
CA PRO A 51 -5.52 -34.13 -19.32
C PRO A 51 -4.75 -32.88 -19.77
N PRO A 52 -5.20 -31.66 -19.41
CA PRO A 52 -4.50 -30.45 -19.77
C PRO A 52 -3.03 -30.58 -19.39
N ARG A 53 -2.14 -30.20 -20.29
CA ARG A 53 -0.69 -30.27 -20.08
C ARG A 53 -0.17 -28.90 -19.67
N ARG A 54 0.80 -28.92 -18.76
CA ARG A 54 1.56 -27.76 -18.33
C ARG A 54 2.24 -27.08 -19.53
N PRO A 55 2.60 -25.80 -19.41
CA PRO A 55 3.39 -25.12 -20.43
C PRO A 55 4.75 -25.79 -20.66
N ALA A 56 5.42 -25.40 -21.74
CA ALA A 56 6.79 -25.83 -22.02
C ALA A 56 7.71 -25.44 -20.84
N PRO A 57 8.41 -26.41 -20.22
CA PRO A 57 9.26 -26.14 -19.04
C PRO A 57 10.48 -25.27 -19.38
N ALA A 58 10.89 -25.29 -20.65
CA ALA A 58 11.92 -24.42 -21.20
C ALA A 58 11.61 -24.14 -22.67
N GLY A 59 11.93 -22.92 -23.11
CA GLY A 59 11.81 -22.49 -24.50
C GLY A 59 13.00 -21.65 -24.91
N VAL A 60 13.51 -21.86 -26.13
CA VAL A 60 14.60 -21.06 -26.69
C VAL A 60 14.05 -20.19 -27.80
N LEU A 61 14.14 -18.88 -27.63
CA LEU A 61 13.74 -17.90 -28.62
C LEU A 61 14.93 -17.56 -29.53
N PHE A 62 14.85 -18.00 -30.79
CA PHE A 62 15.81 -17.63 -31.84
C PHE A 62 15.29 -16.45 -32.63
N LEU A 63 16.03 -15.33 -32.59
CA LEU A 63 15.76 -14.13 -33.38
C LEU A 63 17.10 -13.58 -33.88
N GLU A 64 17.10 -12.97 -35.06
CA GLU A 64 18.24 -12.20 -35.54
C GLU A 64 18.55 -11.02 -34.59
N ASN A 65 19.79 -10.52 -34.64
CA ASN A 65 20.17 -9.34 -33.86
C ASN A 65 19.26 -8.15 -34.22
N GLY A 66 18.64 -7.55 -33.20
CA GLY A 66 17.65 -6.49 -33.39
C GLY A 66 16.21 -6.97 -33.61
N GLY A 67 15.98 -8.28 -33.72
CA GLY A 67 14.64 -8.88 -33.90
C GLY A 67 13.68 -8.74 -32.70
N GLY A 68 14.12 -8.10 -31.61
CA GLY A 68 13.25 -7.76 -30.49
C GLY A 68 13.27 -8.73 -29.31
N LYS A 69 14.19 -9.71 -29.23
CA LYS A 69 14.29 -10.64 -28.08
C LYS A 69 14.34 -9.91 -26.72
N SER A 70 15.25 -8.94 -26.58
CA SER A 70 15.37 -8.16 -25.34
C SER A 70 14.15 -7.26 -25.12
N VAL A 71 13.48 -6.81 -26.19
CA VAL A 71 12.25 -6.02 -26.10
C VAL A 71 11.11 -6.88 -25.56
N LEU A 72 10.89 -8.08 -26.10
CA LEU A 72 9.91 -9.06 -25.62
C LEU A 72 10.08 -9.30 -24.12
N LEU A 73 11.31 -9.60 -23.68
CA LEU A 73 11.60 -9.80 -22.26
C LEU A 73 11.26 -8.55 -21.44
N LYS A 74 11.71 -7.36 -21.86
CA LYS A 74 11.39 -6.09 -21.17
C LYS A 74 9.88 -5.85 -21.08
N LEU A 75 9.10 -6.22 -22.10
CA LEU A 75 7.64 -6.09 -22.09
C LEU A 75 7.00 -7.04 -21.09
N ILE A 76 7.41 -8.31 -21.06
CA ILE A 76 6.94 -9.29 -20.07
C ILE A 76 7.26 -8.81 -18.64
N PHE A 77 8.50 -8.39 -18.38
CA PHE A 77 8.88 -7.86 -17.06
C PHE A 77 8.14 -6.58 -16.69
N SER A 78 7.71 -5.78 -17.66
CA SER A 78 6.95 -4.57 -17.37
C SER A 78 5.56 -4.84 -16.77
N VAL A 79 5.03 -6.06 -16.93
CA VAL A 79 3.81 -6.50 -16.26
C VAL A 79 4.12 -7.05 -14.87
N MET A 80 5.14 -7.91 -14.76
CA MET A 80 5.45 -8.62 -13.50
C MET A 80 6.17 -7.74 -12.47
N LEU A 81 7.00 -6.81 -12.94
CA LEU A 81 7.86 -5.98 -12.11
C LEU A 81 7.71 -4.51 -12.55
N PRO A 82 6.59 -3.85 -12.22
CA PRO A 82 6.39 -2.46 -12.57
C PRO A 82 7.43 -1.56 -11.86
N GLY A 83 7.78 -0.44 -12.50
CA GLY A 83 8.64 0.58 -11.91
C GLY A 83 10.08 0.68 -12.43
N HIS A 84 10.74 1.77 -12.03
CA HIS A 84 11.97 2.33 -12.62
C HIS A 84 13.24 1.50 -12.39
N ARG A 85 13.26 0.66 -11.37
CA ARG A 85 14.43 -0.13 -10.95
C ARG A 85 14.41 -1.58 -11.44
N ASN A 86 13.31 -2.02 -12.07
CA ASN A 86 13.06 -3.45 -12.26
C ASN A 86 13.07 -3.95 -13.72
N THR A 87 13.25 -3.07 -14.70
CA THR A 87 13.38 -3.47 -16.12
C THR A 87 14.80 -3.93 -16.44
N LEU A 88 14.95 -5.10 -17.08
CA LEU A 88 16.22 -5.66 -17.56
C LEU A 88 17.12 -4.62 -18.25
N GLY A 89 18.39 -4.57 -17.85
CA GLY A 89 19.45 -3.89 -18.58
C GLY A 89 19.67 -2.40 -18.23
N GLY A 90 19.63 -2.02 -16.94
CA GLY A 90 20.05 -0.72 -16.37
C GLY A 90 19.40 0.57 -16.92
N ALA A 91 18.67 0.48 -18.01
CA ALA A 91 18.20 1.58 -18.80
C ALA A 91 16.75 1.84 -18.44
N SER A 92 16.58 2.85 -17.59
CA SER A 92 15.38 3.67 -17.32
C SER A 92 14.08 3.21 -17.99
N THR A 93 13.00 3.14 -17.21
CA THR A 93 11.58 3.22 -17.64
C THR A 93 11.26 4.11 -18.84
N GLY A 94 12.10 5.11 -19.17
CA GLY A 94 12.00 5.85 -20.43
C GLY A 94 12.16 5.00 -21.69
N VAL A 95 12.77 3.81 -21.61
CA VAL A 95 12.94 2.89 -22.74
C VAL A 95 11.62 2.25 -23.17
N LEU A 96 10.76 1.85 -22.22
CA LEU A 96 9.44 1.28 -22.55
C LEU A 96 8.53 2.29 -23.25
N ARG A 97 8.65 3.58 -22.90
CA ARG A 97 7.93 4.66 -23.58
C ARG A 97 8.29 4.79 -25.05
N LYS A 98 9.53 4.44 -25.43
CA LYS A 98 9.98 4.43 -26.83
C LYS A 98 9.35 3.29 -27.65
N PHE A 99 8.70 2.34 -26.99
CA PHE A 99 8.02 1.22 -27.64
C PHE A 99 6.53 1.49 -27.91
N LEU A 100 6.05 2.69 -27.63
CA LEU A 100 4.67 3.10 -27.90
C LEU A 100 4.64 4.34 -28.79
N LEU A 101 3.91 4.28 -29.92
CA LEU A 101 3.72 5.44 -30.78
C LEU A 101 2.59 6.32 -30.25
N ALA A 102 2.54 7.56 -30.73
CA ALA A 102 1.56 8.58 -30.35
C ALA A 102 0.10 8.08 -30.35
N ASP A 103 -0.35 7.46 -31.45
CA ASP A 103 -1.75 7.07 -31.65
C ASP A 103 -2.09 5.65 -31.16
N ASP A 104 -1.23 5.03 -30.35
CA ASP A 104 -1.41 3.65 -29.92
C ASP A 104 -1.87 3.48 -28.48
N CYS A 105 -2.66 2.44 -28.30
CA CYS A 105 -2.93 1.79 -27.03
C CYS A 105 -2.22 0.43 -27.06
N GLY A 106 -1.12 0.33 -26.33
CA GLY A 106 -0.28 -0.87 -26.30
C GLY A 106 -0.72 -1.80 -25.18
N HIS A 107 -0.74 -3.10 -25.46
CA HIS A 107 -1.10 -4.12 -24.47
C HIS A 107 -0.02 -5.19 -24.38
N VAL A 108 0.27 -5.61 -23.15
CA VAL A 108 1.03 -6.81 -22.82
C VAL A 108 0.17 -7.64 -21.89
N ALA A 109 -0.22 -8.83 -22.29
CA ALA A 109 -1.04 -9.73 -21.49
C ALA A 109 -0.35 -11.09 -21.35
N LEU A 110 -0.30 -11.59 -20.13
CA LEU A 110 0.37 -12.82 -19.72
C LEU A 110 -0.67 -13.75 -19.14
N GLU A 111 -0.84 -14.91 -19.74
CA GLU A 111 -1.66 -15.98 -19.18
C GLU A 111 -0.78 -16.96 -18.42
N TRP A 112 -1.15 -17.22 -17.18
CA TRP A 112 -0.45 -18.13 -16.28
C TRP A 112 -1.35 -19.32 -15.98
N GLN A 113 -0.78 -20.53 -15.93
CA GLN A 113 -1.48 -21.75 -15.53
C GLN A 113 -0.95 -22.27 -14.20
N HIS A 114 -1.86 -22.61 -13.29
CA HIS A 114 -1.53 -23.24 -12.02
C HIS A 114 -1.05 -24.67 -12.25
N VAL A 115 0.11 -25.01 -11.70
CA VAL A 115 0.80 -26.29 -12.00
C VAL A 115 0.05 -27.53 -11.51
N LEU A 116 -0.80 -27.37 -10.49
CA LEU A 116 -1.54 -28.48 -9.88
C LEU A 116 -2.96 -28.60 -10.40
N THR A 117 -3.67 -27.47 -10.57
CA THR A 117 -5.11 -27.42 -10.88
C THR A 117 -5.42 -27.09 -12.33
N GLY A 118 -4.43 -26.61 -13.09
CA GLY A 118 -4.61 -26.20 -14.49
C GLY A 118 -5.42 -24.91 -14.68
N GLU A 119 -5.94 -24.35 -13.59
CA GLU A 119 -6.63 -23.05 -13.58
C GLU A 119 -5.72 -21.96 -14.13
N THR A 120 -6.33 -21.00 -14.81
CA THR A 120 -5.59 -19.92 -15.46
C THR A 120 -5.93 -18.58 -14.84
N VAL A 121 -4.95 -17.68 -14.87
CA VAL A 121 -5.14 -16.27 -14.55
C VAL A 121 -4.43 -15.47 -15.63
N VAL A 122 -5.06 -14.39 -16.10
CA VAL A 122 -4.42 -13.45 -17.00
C VAL A 122 -4.09 -12.20 -16.21
N VAL A 123 -2.85 -11.74 -16.35
CA VAL A 123 -2.38 -10.45 -15.86
C VAL A 123 -1.85 -9.65 -17.03
N GLY A 124 -2.08 -8.35 -17.04
CA GLY A 124 -1.68 -7.53 -18.16
C GLY A 124 -1.44 -6.08 -17.79
N LYS A 125 -0.84 -5.38 -18.75
CA LYS A 125 -0.60 -3.95 -18.71
C LYS A 125 -1.12 -3.31 -19.99
N VAL A 126 -1.80 -2.19 -19.83
CA VAL A 126 -2.17 -1.30 -20.92
C VAL A 126 -1.43 0.03 -20.78
N SER A 127 -0.96 0.58 -21.91
CA SER A 127 -0.22 1.84 -21.95
C SER A 127 -0.71 2.73 -23.09
N GLU A 128 -0.85 4.03 -22.84
CA GLU A 128 -1.31 5.02 -23.83
C GLU A 128 -0.65 6.39 -23.59
N TRP A 129 -0.36 7.14 -24.66
CA TRP A 129 0.03 8.55 -24.56
C TRP A 129 -1.21 9.44 -24.45
N ARG A 130 -1.32 10.21 -23.37
CA ARG A 130 -2.38 11.21 -23.18
C ARG A 130 -2.31 12.25 -24.30
N GLY A 131 -3.46 12.49 -24.93
CA GLY A 131 -3.56 13.40 -26.07
C GLY A 131 -2.95 12.87 -27.36
N ARG A 132 -2.59 11.57 -27.41
CA ARG A 132 -2.01 10.90 -28.57
C ARG A 132 -0.77 11.58 -29.13
N GLN A 133 0.12 11.99 -28.23
CA GLN A 133 1.35 12.66 -28.59
C GLN A 133 2.50 12.14 -27.73
N VAL A 134 3.57 11.69 -28.40
CA VAL A 134 4.81 11.32 -27.71
C VAL A 134 5.38 12.57 -27.02
N SER A 135 5.74 12.42 -25.75
CA SER A 135 6.18 13.54 -24.91
C SER A 135 7.33 13.13 -24.01
N SER A 136 8.24 14.08 -23.72
CA SER A 136 9.26 13.88 -22.68
C SER A 136 8.66 13.92 -21.27
N ASP A 137 7.53 14.62 -21.07
CA ASP A 137 6.82 14.68 -19.77
C ASP A 137 6.30 13.29 -19.37
N PRO A 138 6.82 12.70 -18.28
CA PRO A 138 6.36 11.42 -17.74
C PRO A 138 4.86 11.33 -17.47
N ARG A 139 4.23 12.43 -17.08
CA ARG A 139 2.82 12.47 -16.65
C ARG A 139 1.85 12.32 -17.82
N LYS A 140 2.34 12.45 -19.06
CA LYS A 140 1.57 12.20 -20.27
C LYS A 140 1.56 10.73 -20.69
N PHE A 141 2.42 9.89 -20.10
CA PHE A 141 2.38 8.46 -20.32
C PHE A 141 1.49 7.82 -19.27
N ALA A 142 0.38 7.20 -19.69
CA ALA A 142 -0.54 6.51 -18.80
C ALA A 142 -0.27 5.00 -18.86
N GLU A 143 -0.24 4.37 -17.68
CA GLU A 143 -0.13 2.93 -17.52
C GLU A 143 -1.18 2.46 -16.52
N SER A 144 -1.74 1.28 -16.74
CA SER A 144 -2.55 0.57 -15.75
C SER A 144 -2.38 -0.92 -15.96
N TRP A 145 -2.40 -1.63 -14.85
CA TRP A 145 -2.34 -3.07 -14.78
C TRP A 145 -3.72 -3.63 -14.48
N TYR A 146 -3.96 -4.84 -14.97
CA TYR A 146 -5.22 -5.54 -14.77
C TYR A 146 -4.99 -7.02 -14.64
N SER A 147 -5.89 -7.70 -13.93
CA SER A 147 -5.98 -9.15 -13.95
C SER A 147 -7.41 -9.61 -14.12
N PHE A 148 -7.58 -10.85 -14.57
CA PHE A 148 -8.86 -11.54 -14.56
C PHE A 148 -8.64 -13.06 -14.62
N ARG A 149 -9.66 -13.83 -14.22
CA ARG A 149 -9.72 -15.27 -14.43
C ARG A 149 -10.40 -15.56 -15.77
N PRO A 150 -9.72 -16.21 -16.73
CA PRO A 150 -10.35 -16.61 -17.98
C PRO A 150 -11.56 -17.50 -17.75
N GLY A 151 -12.61 -17.26 -18.52
CA GLY A 151 -13.87 -17.98 -18.40
C GLY A 151 -14.74 -17.85 -19.65
N PRO A 152 -15.97 -18.38 -19.63
CA PRO A 152 -16.90 -18.22 -20.73
C PRO A 152 -17.13 -16.74 -21.04
N GLY A 153 -16.67 -16.28 -22.21
CA GLY A 153 -16.85 -14.89 -22.67
C GLY A 153 -15.62 -13.99 -22.57
N LEU A 154 -14.57 -14.36 -21.80
CA LEU A 154 -13.31 -13.62 -21.79
C LEU A 154 -12.12 -14.55 -21.54
N ASP A 155 -11.21 -14.58 -22.51
CA ASP A 155 -9.90 -15.21 -22.43
C ASP A 155 -8.83 -14.31 -23.07
N LEU A 156 -7.59 -14.80 -23.19
CA LEU A 156 -6.49 -14.04 -23.76
C LEU A 156 -6.73 -13.63 -25.23
N ASP A 157 -7.39 -14.47 -26.02
CA ASP A 157 -7.64 -14.24 -27.46
C ASP A 157 -8.81 -13.26 -27.66
N GLY A 158 -9.80 -13.31 -26.77
CA GLY A 158 -11.00 -12.49 -26.73
C GLY A 158 -10.83 -11.11 -26.09
N LEU A 159 -9.62 -10.69 -25.72
CA LEU A 159 -9.39 -9.36 -25.15
C LEU A 159 -9.97 -8.26 -26.05
N PRO A 160 -10.79 -7.32 -25.52
CA PRO A 160 -11.46 -6.30 -26.32
C PRO A 160 -10.53 -5.13 -26.72
N VAL A 161 -9.34 -5.42 -27.23
CA VAL A 161 -8.30 -4.43 -27.60
C VAL A 161 -8.68 -3.57 -28.82
N GLN A 162 -9.66 -4.01 -29.60
CA GLN A 162 -10.17 -3.29 -30.78
C GLN A 162 -11.68 -3.45 -30.96
N VAL A 163 -12.28 -2.57 -31.76
CA VAL A 163 -13.69 -2.61 -32.19
C VAL A 163 -13.75 -2.24 -33.67
N GLY A 164 -14.39 -3.09 -34.49
CA GLY A 164 -14.54 -2.81 -35.92
C GLY A 164 -13.21 -2.57 -36.63
N GLY A 165 -12.15 -3.29 -36.25
CA GLY A 165 -10.80 -3.13 -36.80
C GLY A 165 -10.03 -1.88 -36.33
N ARG A 166 -10.60 -1.08 -35.42
CA ARG A 166 -9.93 0.08 -34.81
C ARG A 166 -9.53 -0.22 -33.38
N ARG A 167 -8.29 0.11 -33.04
CA ARG A 167 -7.76 -0.02 -31.68
C ARG A 167 -8.61 0.80 -30.70
N ARG A 168 -8.91 0.22 -29.53
CA ARG A 168 -9.52 0.97 -28.44
C ARG A 168 -8.49 1.89 -27.80
N THR A 169 -8.97 2.97 -27.18
CA THR A 169 -8.15 3.73 -26.22
C THR A 169 -8.06 2.95 -24.91
N MET A 170 -7.12 3.34 -24.03
CA MET A 170 -6.97 2.70 -22.72
C MET A 170 -8.28 2.76 -21.92
N ARG A 171 -8.96 3.94 -21.94
CA ARG A 171 -10.28 4.10 -21.34
C ARG A 171 -11.32 3.18 -21.98
N GLY A 172 -11.39 3.13 -23.31
CA GLY A 172 -12.38 2.30 -24.01
C GLY A 172 -12.16 0.80 -23.81
N PHE A 173 -10.92 0.37 -23.57
CA PHE A 173 -10.59 -0.99 -23.15
C PHE A 173 -11.05 -1.26 -21.72
N ARG A 174 -10.75 -0.36 -20.77
CA ARG A 174 -11.23 -0.48 -19.38
C ARG A 174 -12.75 -0.56 -19.31
N ASP A 175 -13.45 0.33 -20.00
CA ASP A 175 -14.92 0.34 -20.07
C ASP A 175 -15.46 -1.01 -20.60
N ALA A 176 -14.84 -1.57 -21.65
CA ALA A 176 -15.24 -2.87 -22.20
C ALA A 176 -15.02 -4.03 -21.22
N MET A 177 -13.88 -4.04 -20.53
CA MET A 177 -13.57 -5.04 -19.50
C MET A 177 -14.54 -4.94 -18.32
N THR A 178 -14.91 -3.72 -17.91
CA THR A 178 -15.92 -3.50 -16.86
C THR A 178 -17.30 -4.02 -17.27
N GLU A 179 -17.72 -3.81 -18.52
CA GLU A 179 -18.98 -4.38 -19.02
C GLU A 179 -18.94 -5.92 -19.09
N LEU A 180 -17.81 -6.50 -19.50
CA LEU A 180 -17.62 -7.96 -19.47
C LEU A 180 -17.70 -8.52 -18.06
N HIS A 181 -17.09 -7.85 -17.08
CA HIS A 181 -17.18 -8.25 -15.67
C HIS A 181 -18.62 -8.20 -15.13
N LYS A 182 -19.42 -7.19 -15.54
CA LYS A 182 -20.85 -7.13 -15.19
C LYS A 182 -21.65 -8.28 -15.79
N ALA A 183 -21.34 -8.66 -17.03
CA ALA A 183 -22.01 -9.75 -17.72
C ALA A 183 -21.58 -11.14 -17.19
N TYR A 184 -20.31 -11.25 -16.78
CA TYR A 184 -19.69 -12.48 -16.30
C TYR A 184 -18.92 -12.21 -14.98
N PRO A 185 -19.61 -12.20 -13.84
CA PRO A 185 -19.00 -11.90 -12.54
C PRO A 185 -17.81 -12.83 -12.19
N ASP A 186 -17.86 -14.09 -12.64
CA ASP A 186 -16.84 -15.11 -12.39
C ASP A 186 -15.46 -14.78 -12.99
N VAL A 187 -15.40 -13.82 -13.93
CA VAL A 187 -14.17 -13.37 -14.56
C VAL A 187 -13.29 -12.54 -13.60
N ASP A 188 -13.87 -11.98 -12.52
CA ASP A 188 -13.12 -11.33 -11.42
C ASP A 188 -12.05 -10.32 -11.90
N VAL A 189 -12.49 -9.23 -12.53
CA VAL A 189 -11.59 -8.24 -13.13
C VAL A 189 -11.09 -7.25 -12.08
N VAL A 190 -9.77 -7.16 -11.92
CA VAL A 190 -9.10 -6.21 -11.01
C VAL A 190 -8.26 -5.21 -11.81
N TRP A 191 -8.17 -3.98 -11.32
CA TRP A 191 -7.42 -2.88 -11.94
C TRP A 191 -6.55 -2.17 -10.91
N GLU A 192 -5.29 -1.94 -11.25
CA GLU A 192 -4.36 -1.18 -10.42
C GLU A 192 -3.56 -0.17 -11.26
N GLU A 193 -3.31 1.00 -10.67
CA GLU A 193 -2.49 2.06 -11.29
C GLU A 193 -1.24 2.37 -10.43
N ILE A 194 -1.19 1.83 -9.22
CA ILE A 194 -0.08 2.01 -8.27
C ILE A 194 0.78 0.75 -8.30
N HIS A 195 2.10 0.91 -8.52
CA HIS A 195 3.02 -0.22 -8.65
C HIS A 195 3.01 -1.16 -7.44
N ASP A 196 3.08 -0.61 -6.22
CA ASP A 196 3.15 -1.42 -5.00
C ASP A 196 1.86 -2.22 -4.79
N ARG A 197 0.70 -1.60 -5.05
CA ARG A 197 -0.61 -2.29 -5.03
C ARG A 197 -0.69 -3.41 -6.04
N TRP A 198 -0.13 -3.20 -7.23
CA TRP A 198 -0.07 -4.25 -8.24
C TRP A 198 0.83 -5.41 -7.82
N ILE A 199 1.98 -5.13 -7.19
CA ILE A 199 2.87 -6.17 -6.64
C ILE A 199 2.18 -6.95 -5.51
N GLU A 200 1.51 -6.27 -4.58
CA GLU A 200 0.67 -6.89 -3.55
C GLU A 200 -0.39 -7.81 -4.17
N HIS A 201 -1.05 -7.36 -5.23
CA HIS A 201 -2.07 -8.13 -5.93
C HIS A 201 -1.50 -9.36 -6.65
N LEU A 202 -0.36 -9.24 -7.34
CA LEU A 202 0.34 -10.39 -7.95
C LEU A 202 0.68 -11.46 -6.90
N ASN A 203 1.20 -11.04 -5.74
CA ASN A 203 1.46 -11.94 -4.62
C ASN A 203 0.18 -12.61 -4.10
N ALA A 204 -0.93 -11.88 -3.99
CA ALA A 204 -2.22 -12.43 -3.59
C ALA A 204 -2.76 -13.47 -4.59
N LEU A 205 -2.46 -13.33 -5.89
CA LEU A 205 -2.76 -14.32 -6.91
C LEU A 205 -1.82 -15.55 -6.88
N GLY A 206 -0.75 -15.50 -6.08
CA GLY A 206 0.29 -16.54 -6.05
C GLY A 206 1.28 -16.46 -7.22
N LEU A 207 1.35 -15.30 -7.89
CA LEU A 207 2.34 -14.96 -8.90
C LEU A 207 3.47 -14.18 -8.22
N ASP A 208 4.50 -14.88 -7.75
CA ASP A 208 5.62 -14.27 -7.02
C ASP A 208 6.57 -13.50 -7.98
N PRO A 209 6.60 -12.16 -7.95
CA PRO A 209 7.48 -11.37 -8.79
C PRO A 209 8.96 -11.49 -8.39
N GLU A 210 9.28 -11.84 -7.15
CA GLU A 210 10.65 -11.91 -6.63
C GLU A 210 11.46 -13.04 -7.29
N LEU A 211 10.80 -14.12 -7.74
CA LEU A 211 11.44 -15.17 -8.55
C LEU A 211 12.08 -14.62 -9.84
N PHE A 212 11.50 -13.58 -10.42
CA PHE A 212 12.05 -12.89 -11.59
C PHE A 212 13.21 -11.96 -11.23
N ARG A 213 13.25 -11.44 -10.00
CA ARG A 213 14.37 -10.62 -9.51
C ARG A 213 15.64 -11.45 -9.37
N TYR A 214 15.55 -12.66 -8.82
CA TYR A 214 16.69 -13.58 -8.71
C TYR A 214 17.24 -13.99 -10.08
N GLN A 215 16.37 -14.32 -11.04
CA GLN A 215 16.82 -14.60 -12.41
C GLN A 215 17.45 -13.38 -13.09
N ARG A 216 17.00 -12.16 -12.78
CA ARG A 216 17.61 -10.93 -13.30
C ARG A 216 19.02 -10.73 -12.75
N GLU A 217 19.20 -10.86 -11.45
CA GLU A 217 20.53 -10.74 -10.81
C GLU A 217 21.50 -11.77 -11.39
N MET A 218 21.04 -12.99 -11.67
CA MET A 218 21.85 -14.05 -12.27
C MET A 218 22.08 -13.91 -13.79
N ASN A 219 21.23 -13.18 -14.53
CA ASN A 219 21.39 -12.91 -15.98
C ASN A 219 22.02 -11.54 -16.29
N ALA A 220 22.18 -10.66 -15.29
CA ALA A 220 22.89 -9.39 -15.43
C ALA A 220 24.39 -9.57 -15.70
N ASP A 221 24.91 -10.79 -15.48
CA ASP A 221 26.31 -11.15 -15.59
C ASP A 221 26.82 -11.36 -17.03
N GLU A 222 25.96 -11.56 -18.03
CA GLU A 222 26.43 -11.99 -19.37
C GLU A 222 26.74 -10.86 -20.36
N GLY A 223 26.42 -9.59 -20.08
CA GLY A 223 26.64 -8.54 -21.09
C GLY A 223 26.70 -7.08 -20.64
N GLU A 224 26.50 -6.77 -19.36
CA GLU A 224 26.39 -5.39 -18.87
C GLU A 224 27.39 -5.02 -17.77
N ALA A 225 28.36 -5.91 -17.49
CA ALA A 225 29.42 -5.66 -16.50
C ALA A 225 30.16 -4.34 -16.74
N ALA A 226 30.36 -3.93 -17.99
CA ALA A 226 31.06 -2.68 -18.32
C ALA A 226 30.34 -1.40 -17.85
N GLY A 227 29.01 -1.43 -17.70
CA GLY A 227 28.23 -0.28 -17.22
C GLY A 227 28.21 -0.13 -15.70
N LEU A 228 28.27 -1.25 -14.97
CA LEU A 228 28.27 -1.29 -13.51
C LEU A 228 29.57 -0.77 -12.89
N PHE A 229 30.70 -0.86 -13.60
CA PHE A 229 32.00 -0.34 -13.17
C PHE A 229 32.29 1.10 -13.64
N ALA A 230 31.33 1.79 -14.26
CA ALA A 230 31.47 3.20 -14.64
C ALA A 230 31.21 4.16 -13.45
N VAL A 231 31.85 3.87 -12.32
CA VAL A 231 31.76 4.68 -11.08
C VAL A 231 32.76 5.83 -11.14
N LYS A 232 32.31 7.03 -10.76
CA LYS A 232 33.11 8.26 -10.89
C LYS A 232 34.11 8.45 -9.74
N ASN A 233 33.88 7.78 -8.61
CA ASN A 233 34.73 7.84 -7.43
C ASN A 233 34.66 6.50 -6.66
N ASP A 234 35.62 6.29 -5.77
CA ASP A 234 35.77 5.04 -5.01
C ASP A 234 34.62 4.80 -4.00
N ALA A 235 33.96 5.86 -3.53
CA ALA A 235 32.82 5.73 -2.62
C ALA A 235 31.59 5.12 -3.33
N ASP A 236 31.32 5.56 -4.56
CA ASP A 236 30.24 5.01 -5.40
C ASP A 236 30.48 3.53 -5.70
N PHE A 237 31.76 3.11 -5.83
CA PHE A 237 32.14 1.71 -6.00
C PHE A 237 31.83 0.87 -4.76
N VAL A 238 32.22 1.36 -3.59
CA VAL A 238 31.96 0.68 -2.31
C VAL A 238 30.46 0.59 -2.04
N ASP A 239 29.69 1.66 -2.29
CA ASP A 239 28.23 1.66 -2.16
C ASP A 239 27.57 0.65 -3.10
N LEU A 240 28.09 0.50 -4.33
CA LEU A 240 27.62 -0.49 -5.29
C LEU A 240 27.88 -1.92 -4.80
N LEU A 241 29.08 -2.20 -4.28
CA LEU A 241 29.41 -3.50 -3.69
C LEU A 241 28.56 -3.79 -2.45
N LEU A 242 28.37 -2.82 -1.57
CA LEU A 242 27.57 -2.98 -0.37
C LEU A 242 26.11 -3.24 -0.71
N ARG A 243 25.53 -2.54 -1.68
CA ARG A 243 24.15 -2.78 -2.15
C ARG A 243 23.97 -4.13 -2.86
N ALA A 244 25.00 -4.63 -3.53
CA ALA A 244 24.95 -5.93 -4.20
C ALA A 244 25.00 -7.09 -3.20
N VAL A 245 25.61 -6.88 -2.03
CA VAL A 245 25.84 -7.93 -1.01
C VAL A 245 24.90 -7.78 0.20
N SER A 246 24.31 -6.61 0.41
CA SER A 246 23.46 -6.31 1.56
C SER A 246 22.00 -6.20 1.15
N ASP A 247 21.13 -6.94 1.83
CA ASP A 247 19.69 -6.87 1.63
C ASP A 247 19.16 -5.54 2.20
N THR A 248 18.61 -4.68 1.34
CA THR A 248 18.15 -3.34 1.76
C THR A 248 16.99 -3.39 2.75
N ALA A 249 16.27 -4.52 2.80
CA ALA A 249 15.19 -4.76 3.75
C ALA A 249 15.67 -4.74 5.22
N ASP A 250 16.91 -5.16 5.50
CA ASP A 250 17.48 -5.16 6.85
C ASP A 250 18.03 -3.78 7.26
N THR A 251 18.37 -2.91 6.29
CA THR A 251 18.94 -1.59 6.57
C THR A 251 17.90 -0.50 6.80
N ASP A 252 16.73 -0.61 6.19
CA ASP A 252 15.66 0.39 6.32
C ASP A 252 15.08 0.39 7.74
N GLY A 253 14.90 -0.78 8.36
CA GLY A 253 14.46 -0.89 9.76
C GLY A 253 15.45 -0.28 10.76
N LEU A 254 16.76 -0.35 10.47
CA LEU A 254 17.79 0.30 11.28
C LEU A 254 17.76 1.83 11.11
N ALA A 255 17.56 2.30 9.88
CA ALA A 255 17.44 3.73 9.60
C ALA A 255 16.22 4.35 10.31
N ASP A 256 15.06 3.70 10.24
CA ASP A 256 13.84 4.14 10.94
C ASP A 256 14.02 4.15 12.45
N LEU A 257 14.73 3.15 12.99
CA LEU A 257 15.03 3.07 14.43
C LEU A 257 15.96 4.21 14.87
N VAL A 258 17.00 4.51 14.09
CA VAL A 258 17.93 5.62 14.36
C VAL A 258 17.21 6.96 14.24
N ASP A 259 16.37 7.17 13.22
CA ASP A 259 15.61 8.40 13.04
C ASP A 259 14.60 8.60 14.19
N GLY A 260 13.93 7.52 14.59
CA GLY A 260 13.05 7.49 15.76
C GLY A 260 13.77 7.85 17.07
N PHE A 261 15.02 7.40 17.25
CA PHE A 261 15.83 7.82 18.39
C PHE A 261 16.28 9.29 18.27
N ALA A 262 16.64 9.76 17.08
CA ALA A 262 17.04 11.14 16.85
C ALA A 262 15.92 12.12 17.20
N VAL A 263 14.68 11.84 16.78
CA VAL A 263 13.49 12.64 17.11
C VAL A 263 13.25 12.68 18.62
N LYS A 264 13.31 11.53 19.30
CA LYS A 264 13.14 11.45 20.77
C LYS A 264 14.25 12.21 21.50
N LEU A 265 15.48 12.12 21.02
CA LEU A 265 16.62 12.81 21.63
C LEU A 265 16.49 14.34 21.46
N ALA A 266 16.02 14.79 20.30
CA ALA A 266 15.79 16.21 20.02
C ALA A 266 14.73 16.82 20.96
N GLN A 267 13.69 16.06 21.30
CA GLN A 267 12.61 16.50 22.19
C GLN A 267 12.95 16.41 23.69
N ARG A 268 14.04 15.73 24.06
CA ARG A 268 14.38 15.45 25.47
C ARG A 268 14.54 16.72 26.30
N ALA A 269 15.19 17.75 25.75
CA ALA A 269 15.44 19.00 26.47
C ALA A 269 14.12 19.72 26.80
N GLU A 270 13.19 19.75 25.84
CA GLU A 270 11.87 20.36 26.01
C GLU A 270 11.02 19.60 27.03
N LEU A 271 10.96 18.26 26.93
CA LEU A 271 10.23 17.43 27.89
C LEU A 271 10.80 17.51 29.32
N THR A 272 12.12 17.67 29.45
CA THR A 272 12.74 17.85 30.77
C THR A 272 12.37 19.21 31.36
N ALA A 273 12.39 20.27 30.55
CA ALA A 273 11.97 21.60 30.98
C ALA A 273 10.48 21.64 31.34
N GLU A 274 9.62 20.95 30.58
CA GLU A 274 8.19 20.82 30.88
C GLU A 274 7.97 20.07 32.20
N ARG A 275 8.67 18.95 32.41
CA ARG A 275 8.62 18.21 33.68
C ARG A 275 9.01 19.11 34.86
N ASP A 276 10.15 19.81 34.76
CA ASP A 276 10.65 20.66 35.85
C ASP A 276 9.70 21.83 36.14
N PHE A 277 9.07 22.39 35.10
CA PHE A 277 8.03 23.41 35.26
C PHE A 277 6.78 22.87 35.97
N VAL A 278 6.28 21.70 35.56
CA VAL A 278 5.11 21.07 36.17
C VAL A 278 5.37 20.71 37.62
N GLU A 279 6.54 20.15 37.93
CA GLU A 279 6.95 19.81 39.29
C GLU A 279 6.97 21.06 40.18
N GLY A 280 7.61 22.15 39.73
CA GLY A 280 7.60 23.41 40.47
C GLY A 280 6.21 24.06 40.59
N ALA A 281 5.36 23.92 39.58
CA ALA A 281 3.99 24.43 39.63
C ALA A 281 3.14 23.68 40.67
N VAL A 282 3.31 22.35 40.78
CA VAL A 282 2.62 21.53 41.78
C VAL A 282 3.01 21.95 43.19
N GLU A 283 4.31 22.14 43.47
CA GLU A 283 4.77 22.60 44.79
C GLU A 283 4.12 23.92 45.21
N LEU A 284 4.03 24.89 44.29
CA LEU A 284 3.38 26.18 44.55
C LEU A 284 1.87 26.03 44.77
N LEU A 285 1.20 25.19 43.98
CA LEU A 285 -0.23 24.96 44.09
C LEU A 285 -0.59 24.25 45.40
N ASP A 286 0.25 23.32 45.87
CA ASP A 286 0.07 22.66 47.16
C ASP A 286 0.13 23.67 48.31
N ALA A 287 1.11 24.59 48.30
CA ALA A 287 1.20 25.66 49.29
C ALA A 287 -0.04 26.57 49.29
N VAL A 288 -0.57 26.90 48.11
CA VAL A 288 -1.83 27.66 47.97
C VAL A 288 -3.02 26.86 48.52
N GLY A 289 -3.09 25.56 48.24
CA GLY A 289 -4.10 24.64 48.76
C GLY A 289 -4.10 24.60 50.29
N GLU A 290 -2.92 24.48 50.90
CA GLU A 290 -2.77 24.52 52.36
C GLU A 290 -3.21 25.85 52.96
N ALA A 291 -2.83 26.97 52.34
CA ALA A 291 -3.24 28.30 52.77
C ALA A 291 -4.77 28.49 52.67
N ALA A 292 -5.39 28.00 51.59
CA ALA A 292 -6.83 28.02 51.41
C ALA A 292 -7.54 27.16 52.46
N ALA A 293 -7.04 25.95 52.73
CA ALA A 293 -7.57 25.07 53.77
C ALA A 293 -7.48 25.68 55.17
N ARG A 294 -6.36 26.34 55.48
CA ARG A 294 -6.17 27.09 56.73
C ARG A 294 -7.15 28.25 56.85
N ARG A 295 -7.34 29.03 55.78
CA ARG A 295 -8.30 30.12 55.73
C ARG A 295 -9.73 29.63 55.99
N THR A 296 -10.12 28.51 55.39
CA THR A 296 -11.45 27.91 55.59
C THR A 296 -11.63 27.49 57.05
N ARG A 297 -10.63 26.85 57.67
CA ARG A 297 -10.67 26.47 59.09
C ARG A 297 -10.83 27.68 60.02
N VAL A 298 -10.04 28.74 59.82
CA VAL A 298 -10.13 29.97 60.62
C VAL A 298 -11.50 30.63 60.47
N ARG A 299 -12.05 30.70 59.25
CA ARG A 299 -13.39 31.24 59.01
C ARG A 299 -14.48 30.44 59.70
N ALA A 300 -14.36 29.11 59.74
CA ALA A 300 -15.31 28.25 60.44
C ALA A 300 -15.28 28.50 61.96
N VAL A 301 -14.09 28.60 62.55
CA VAL A 301 -13.93 28.94 63.97
C VAL A 301 -14.51 30.32 64.29
N HIS A 302 -14.22 31.33 63.46
CA HIS A 302 -14.74 32.68 63.64
C HIS A 302 -16.28 32.70 63.61
N ARG A 303 -16.91 32.06 62.61
CA ARG A 303 -18.37 31.95 62.55
C ARG A 303 -18.96 31.26 63.77
N GLY A 304 -18.35 30.15 64.22
CA GLY A 304 -18.79 29.47 65.44
C GLY A 304 -18.70 30.36 66.69
N ALA A 305 -17.64 31.18 66.80
CA ALA A 305 -17.50 32.13 67.89
C ALA A 305 -18.54 33.26 67.81
N GLU A 306 -18.81 33.80 66.62
CA GLU A 306 -19.87 34.80 66.40
C GLU A 306 -21.25 34.25 66.76
N ASP A 307 -21.56 33.02 66.35
CA ASP A 307 -22.86 32.40 66.64
C ASP A 307 -23.00 32.11 68.15
N THR A 308 -21.94 31.67 68.82
CA THR A 308 -21.92 31.48 70.28
C THR A 308 -22.12 32.82 71.00
N ALA A 309 -21.43 33.88 70.59
CA ALA A 309 -21.57 35.21 71.18
C ALA A 309 -22.99 35.78 70.98
N ARG A 310 -23.58 35.59 69.80
CA ARG A 310 -24.99 35.94 69.53
C ARG A 310 -25.96 35.14 70.41
N GLY A 311 -25.71 33.84 70.59
CA GLY A 311 -26.50 32.98 71.47
C GLY A 311 -26.47 33.47 72.92
N LEU A 312 -25.27 33.66 73.48
CA LEU A 312 -25.09 34.18 74.83
C LEU A 312 -25.73 35.56 75.00
N GLY A 313 -25.60 36.45 74.00
CA GLY A 313 -26.25 37.76 74.02
C GLY A 313 -27.77 37.67 74.13
N ARG A 314 -28.40 36.72 73.42
CA ARG A 314 -29.84 36.46 73.53
C ARG A 314 -30.23 35.91 74.89
N GLU A 315 -29.47 34.95 75.43
CA GLU A 315 -29.73 34.37 76.76
C GLU A 315 -29.63 35.41 77.88
N LEU A 316 -28.56 36.23 77.86
CA LEU A 316 -28.39 37.32 78.81
C LEU A 316 -29.50 38.37 78.67
N GLY A 317 -29.92 38.68 77.45
CA GLY A 317 -31.06 39.57 77.18
C GLY A 317 -32.36 39.05 77.80
N ALA A 318 -32.71 37.79 77.53
CA ALA A 318 -33.90 37.15 78.09
C ALA A 318 -33.83 37.07 79.63
N ARG A 319 -32.65 36.77 80.20
CA ARG A 319 -32.47 36.77 81.65
C ARG A 319 -32.64 38.16 82.26
N ALA A 320 -32.12 39.19 81.62
CA ALA A 320 -32.25 40.57 82.08
C ALA A 320 -33.72 41.04 82.04
N GLU A 321 -34.50 40.63 81.04
CA GLU A 321 -35.94 40.89 80.98
C GLU A 321 -36.68 40.22 82.14
N LEU A 322 -36.42 38.92 82.37
CA LEU A 322 -37.04 38.17 83.47
C LEU A 322 -36.71 38.76 84.85
N GLU A 323 -35.47 39.20 85.09
CA GLU A 323 -35.10 39.87 86.35
C GLU A 323 -35.75 41.26 86.48
N ARG A 324 -35.94 42.00 85.37
CA ARG A 324 -36.70 43.27 85.37
C ARG A 324 -38.17 43.06 85.71
N GLU A 325 -38.80 42.03 85.15
CA GLU A 325 -40.18 41.66 85.48
C GLU A 325 -40.32 41.26 86.95
N ARG A 326 -39.39 40.45 87.46
CA ARG A 326 -39.38 40.02 88.87
C ARG A 326 -39.18 41.19 89.83
N THR A 327 -38.27 42.11 89.52
CA THR A 327 -38.08 43.33 90.33
C THR A 327 -39.31 44.23 90.28
N ALA A 328 -39.97 44.37 89.13
CA ALA A 328 -41.23 45.11 89.02
C ALA A 328 -42.40 44.44 89.78
N GLU A 329 -42.45 43.11 89.85
CA GLU A 329 -43.43 42.37 90.67
C GLU A 329 -43.18 42.56 92.17
N LEU A 330 -41.92 42.45 92.61
CA LEU A 330 -41.54 42.68 94.01
C LEU A 330 -41.83 44.13 94.45
N ALA A 331 -41.55 45.10 93.59
CA ALA A 331 -41.87 46.51 93.85
C ALA A 331 -43.38 46.74 94.01
N ARG A 332 -44.21 46.06 93.21
CA ARG A 332 -45.68 46.11 93.34
C ARG A 332 -46.15 45.52 94.68
N ARG A 333 -45.64 44.34 95.07
CA ARG A 333 -45.99 43.72 96.36
C ARG A 333 -45.60 44.57 97.57
N ALA A 334 -44.46 45.26 97.48
CA ALA A 334 -44.00 46.15 98.54
C ALA A 334 -44.84 47.44 98.66
N ALA A 335 -45.51 47.86 97.58
CA ALA A 335 -46.42 49.01 97.58
C ALA A 335 -47.85 48.64 98.04
N GLU A 336 -48.20 47.35 98.04
CA GLU A 336 -49.51 46.82 98.48
C GLU A 336 -49.52 46.35 99.95
N SER A 337 -48.37 46.39 100.64
CA SER A 337 -48.21 46.07 102.08
C SER A 337 -48.09 47.34 102.92
#